data_AF-F6WBE9-F1
#
_entry.id   AF-F6WBE9-F1
#
_cell.length_a   1.000
_cell.length_b   1.000
_cell.length_c   1.000
_cell.angle_alpha   90.00
_cell.angle_beta   90.00
_cell.angle_gamma   90.00
#
_symmetry.space_group_name_H-M   'P 1'
#
loop_
_entity.id
_entity.type
_entity.pdbx_description
1 polymer ?
#
loop_
_entity_poly.entity_id
_entity_poly.type
_entity_poly.pdbx_seq_one_letter_code
_entity_poly.pdbx_strand_id
1 'polypeptide(L)'
;MEFLGEVLKSTIAADDFVSNLFEIAKLAQASNSTQKVEIGAYRSDYMIQQSYSKNASNAKLSTLPKQIEINTMSAALWGLFTHRMTSLHKYNLRNAGISCDKLNMPENGALDGIARVMVEGWKKYGNPKAMFVFMVFQDEMNIYDQRAIEYAMYEYDPAVRVQRKVFDDCISTTRTDQDGKLFIDEEEVAVVYFRTGYSPRHFPTPM
;
A
#
# COMPACT_ATOMS: atom_id res chain seq x y z
N MET A 1 4.60 12.22 17.37
CA MET A 1 3.35 11.73 18.00
C MET A 1 2.49 12.82 18.61
N GLU A 2 3.05 13.94 19.08
CA GLU A 2 2.27 15.05 19.67
C GLU A 2 1.14 15.55 18.75
N PHE A 3 1.47 15.93 17.50
CA PHE A 3 0.48 16.37 16.52
C PHE A 3 -0.62 15.34 16.25
N LEU A 4 -0.25 14.06 16.03
CA LEU A 4 -1.25 13.01 15.78
C LEU A 4 -2.15 12.78 17.00
N GLY A 5 -1.58 12.82 18.21
CA GLY A 5 -2.36 12.65 19.45
C GLY A 5 -3.34 13.79 19.70
N GLU A 6 -2.97 15.02 19.32
CA GLU A 6 -3.88 16.17 19.40
C GLU A 6 -5.01 16.05 18.38
N VAL A 7 -4.68 15.81 17.10
CA VAL A 7 -5.66 15.76 16.01
C VAL A 7 -6.62 14.56 16.15
N LEU A 8 -6.12 13.41 16.63
CA LEU A 8 -6.92 12.19 16.77
C LEU A 8 -7.58 12.05 18.14
N LYS A 9 -7.44 13.03 19.06
CA LYS A 9 -7.88 12.91 20.45
C LYS A 9 -9.33 12.42 20.61
N SER A 10 -10.27 13.01 19.88
CA SER A 10 -11.68 12.59 19.94
C SER A 10 -11.93 11.23 19.30
N THR A 11 -11.19 10.90 18.24
CA THR A 11 -11.30 9.61 17.54
C THR A 11 -10.78 8.48 18.41
N ILE A 12 -9.61 8.67 19.04
CA ILE A 12 -9.01 7.72 19.99
C ILE A 12 -9.98 7.43 21.14
N ALA A 13 -10.69 8.45 21.63
CA ALA A 13 -11.67 8.28 22.70
C ALA A 13 -12.97 7.55 22.28
N ALA A 14 -13.24 7.45 20.97
CA ALA A 14 -14.50 6.94 20.44
C ALA A 14 -14.37 5.63 19.64
N ASP A 15 -13.17 5.26 19.21
CA ASP A 15 -12.90 4.08 18.37
C ASP A 15 -11.73 3.27 18.94
N ASP A 16 -12.06 2.10 19.49
CA ASP A 16 -11.10 1.18 20.10
C ASP A 16 -10.01 0.72 19.12
N PHE A 17 -10.34 0.56 17.84
CA PHE A 17 -9.37 0.16 16.83
C PHE A 17 -8.31 1.24 16.63
N VAL A 18 -8.74 2.49 16.47
CA VAL A 18 -7.82 3.63 16.35
C VAL A 18 -7.04 3.84 17.64
N SER A 19 -7.68 3.67 18.80
CA SER A 19 -7.02 3.73 20.10
C SER A 19 -5.86 2.74 20.19
N ASN A 20 -6.10 1.47 19.85
CA ASN A 20 -5.07 0.42 19.88
C ASN A 20 -3.93 0.68 18.89
N LEU A 21 -4.22 1.14 17.67
CA LEU A 21 -3.19 1.55 16.72
C LEU A 21 -2.32 2.70 17.26
N PHE A 22 -2.95 3.67 17.94
CA PHE A 22 -2.25 4.79 18.54
C PHE A 22 -1.36 4.36 19.73
N GLU A 23 -1.82 3.41 20.54
CA GLU A 23 -1.01 2.79 21.60
C GLU A 23 0.22 2.08 21.03
N ILE A 24 0.07 1.29 19.97
CA ILE A 24 1.19 0.65 19.26
C ILE A 24 2.19 1.70 18.76
N ALA A 25 1.71 2.78 18.15
CA ALA A 25 2.57 3.85 17.66
C ALA A 25 3.35 4.55 18.79
N LYS A 26 2.74 4.75 19.96
CA LYS A 26 3.43 5.27 21.15
C LYS A 26 4.49 4.30 21.66
N LEU A 27 4.17 3.01 21.75
CA LEU A 27 5.13 1.98 22.18
C LEU A 27 6.32 1.90 21.21
N ALA A 28 6.06 1.96 19.91
CA ALA A 28 7.10 1.99 18.89
C ALA A 28 7.98 3.24 19.02
N GLN A 29 7.40 4.42 19.28
CA GLN A 29 8.17 5.65 19.48
C GLN A 29 9.00 5.63 20.78
N ALA A 30 8.47 5.02 21.84
CA ALA A 30 9.15 4.88 23.13
C ALA A 30 10.24 3.80 23.10
N SER A 31 10.14 2.84 22.19
CA SER A 31 11.21 1.88 21.97
C SER A 31 12.47 2.60 21.47
N ASN A 32 13.65 2.15 21.88
CA ASN A 32 14.93 2.63 21.32
C ASN A 32 15.15 2.11 19.87
N SER A 33 14.07 1.90 19.11
CA SER A 33 14.13 1.39 17.74
C SER A 33 15.00 2.31 16.88
N THR A 34 15.95 1.70 16.20
CA THR A 34 16.93 2.37 15.35
C THR A 34 16.54 2.32 13.87
N GLN A 35 15.30 1.92 13.54
CA GLN A 35 14.81 1.89 12.16
C GLN A 35 14.80 3.30 11.57
N LYS A 36 15.68 3.52 10.58
CA LYS A 36 15.88 4.83 9.92
C LYS A 36 15.31 4.87 8.50
N VAL A 37 14.81 3.74 8.01
CA VAL A 37 14.36 3.59 6.63
C VAL A 37 12.91 3.16 6.64
N GLU A 38 12.11 3.89 5.88
CA GLU A 38 10.68 3.63 5.69
C GLU A 38 10.39 3.53 4.20
N ILE A 39 9.47 2.65 3.85
CA ILE A 39 8.96 2.50 2.49
C ILE A 39 7.50 2.96 2.49
N GLY A 40 7.20 4.00 1.70
CA GLY A 40 5.85 4.51 1.51
C GLY A 40 5.24 4.06 0.19
N ALA A 41 4.09 3.39 0.25
CA ALA A 41 3.31 2.97 -0.91
C ALA A 41 1.93 3.66 -0.89
N TYR A 42 1.90 4.92 -1.30
CA TYR A 42 0.74 5.79 -1.09
C TYR A 42 -0.10 5.95 -2.35
N ARG A 43 -1.43 6.05 -2.18
CA ARG A 43 -2.36 6.45 -3.25
C ARG A 43 -3.20 7.63 -2.81
N SER A 44 -3.30 8.64 -3.66
CA SER A 44 -4.14 9.81 -3.46
C SER A 44 -5.28 9.77 -4.47
N ASP A 45 -6.50 9.70 -3.98
CA ASP A 45 -7.68 9.49 -4.81
C ASP A 45 -8.45 10.82 -4.97
N TYR A 46 -8.91 11.09 -6.20
CA TYR A 46 -9.54 12.37 -6.56
C TYR A 46 -10.86 12.16 -7.31
N MET A 47 -11.82 13.07 -7.10
CA MET A 47 -12.99 13.23 -7.96
C MET A 47 -13.00 14.63 -8.58
N ILE A 48 -13.55 14.75 -9.79
CA ILE A 48 -13.60 16.03 -10.51
C ILE A 48 -14.93 16.73 -10.19
N GLN A 49 -14.85 17.87 -9.51
CA GLN A 49 -15.99 18.76 -9.33
C GLN A 49 -16.25 19.52 -10.62
N GLN A 50 -17.48 19.42 -11.13
CA GLN A 50 -17.96 20.16 -12.29
C GLN A 50 -18.89 21.30 -11.87
N SER A 51 -18.69 22.50 -12.39
CA SER A 51 -19.61 23.62 -12.18
C SER A 51 -19.82 24.44 -13.45
N TYR A 52 -21.05 24.91 -13.65
CA TYR A 52 -21.43 25.81 -14.73
C TYR A 52 -21.62 27.21 -14.18
N SER A 53 -20.95 28.20 -14.78
CA SER A 53 -21.21 29.61 -14.44
C SER A 53 -22.61 30.00 -14.91
N LYS A 54 -23.47 30.47 -13.99
CA LYS A 54 -24.87 30.85 -14.28
C LYS A 54 -25.01 32.20 -14.99
N ASN A 55 -23.93 32.98 -15.12
CA ASN A 55 -23.97 34.32 -15.69
C ASN A 55 -23.14 34.39 -16.96
N ALA A 56 -23.81 34.20 -18.10
CA ALA A 56 -23.53 34.72 -19.44
C ALA A 56 -24.03 33.71 -20.47
N SER A 57 -24.41 34.21 -21.65
CA SER A 57 -24.73 33.48 -22.87
C SER A 57 -23.69 32.45 -23.35
N ASN A 58 -22.59 32.27 -22.62
CA ASN A 58 -21.53 31.29 -22.83
C ASN A 58 -21.22 30.55 -21.51
N ALA A 59 -22.03 29.55 -21.15
CA ALA A 59 -21.76 28.71 -19.97
C ALA A 59 -20.44 27.94 -20.16
N LYS A 60 -19.39 28.31 -19.42
CA LYS A 60 -18.12 27.57 -19.39
C LYS A 60 -18.17 26.52 -18.29
N LEU A 61 -17.90 25.25 -18.65
CA LEU A 61 -17.69 24.18 -17.69
C LEU A 61 -16.35 24.42 -16.96
N SER A 62 -16.40 24.55 -15.65
CA SER A 62 -15.22 24.49 -14.79
C SER A 62 -15.05 23.06 -14.26
N THR A 63 -13.81 22.57 -14.25
CA THR A 63 -13.44 21.28 -13.67
C THR A 63 -12.35 21.49 -12.62
N LEU A 64 -12.53 20.95 -11.42
CA LEU A 64 -11.57 21.05 -10.34
C LEU A 64 -11.40 19.68 -9.66
N PRO A 65 -10.21 19.06 -9.71
CA PRO A 65 -9.93 17.86 -8.93
C PRO A 65 -10.00 18.16 -7.43
N LYS A 66 -10.72 17.32 -6.69
CA LYS A 66 -10.83 17.35 -5.22
C LYS A 66 -10.33 16.02 -4.68
N GLN A 67 -9.37 16.07 -3.76
CA GLN A 67 -8.88 14.87 -3.08
C GLN A 67 -10.00 14.32 -2.19
N ILE A 68 -10.25 13.02 -2.31
CA ILE A 68 -11.24 12.28 -1.51
C ILE A 68 -10.55 11.62 -0.33
N GLU A 69 -9.42 10.96 -0.58
CA GLU A 69 -8.67 10.24 0.45
C GLU A 69 -7.18 10.12 0.11
N ILE A 70 -6.40 9.80 1.14
CA ILE A 70 -5.03 9.34 1.01
C ILE A 70 -4.93 7.95 1.66
N ASN A 71 -4.58 6.96 0.85
CA ASN A 71 -4.33 5.60 1.28
C ASN A 71 -2.85 5.43 1.62
N THR A 72 -2.53 5.29 2.90
CA THR A 72 -1.16 5.11 3.39
C THR A 72 -0.80 3.66 3.73
N MET A 73 -1.81 2.78 3.78
CA MET A 73 -1.66 1.36 4.13
C MET A 73 -2.44 0.51 3.14
N SER A 74 -1.83 -0.60 2.69
CA SER A 74 -2.46 -1.60 1.81
C SER A 74 -3.24 -1.02 0.62
N ALA A 75 -2.73 0.06 0.01
CA ALA A 75 -3.27 0.58 -1.23
C ALA A 75 -3.30 -0.55 -2.27
N ALA A 76 -4.48 -0.88 -2.78
CA ALA A 76 -4.66 -1.96 -3.76
C ALA A 76 -4.37 -1.49 -5.21
N LEU A 77 -4.46 -2.43 -6.15
CA LEU A 77 -4.52 -2.18 -7.60
C LEU A 77 -3.19 -1.74 -8.24
N TRP A 78 -2.07 -1.88 -7.53
CA TRP A 78 -0.74 -1.68 -8.10
C TRP A 78 -0.40 -2.67 -9.21
N GLY A 79 -0.92 -3.90 -9.13
CA GLY A 79 -0.68 -4.96 -10.11
C GLY A 79 -1.77 -5.02 -11.16
N LEU A 80 -3.04 -4.98 -10.74
CA LEU A 80 -4.17 -5.12 -11.67
C LEU A 80 -4.41 -3.87 -12.51
N PHE A 81 -4.34 -2.66 -11.93
CA PHE A 81 -4.65 -1.42 -12.66
C PHE A 81 -3.37 -0.79 -13.23
N THR A 82 -2.78 -1.50 -14.18
CA THR A 82 -1.49 -1.16 -14.81
C THR A 82 -1.64 -1.12 -16.34
N HIS A 83 -0.56 -1.34 -17.08
CA HIS A 83 -0.56 -1.51 -18.53
C HIS A 83 -1.59 -2.52 -19.05
N ARG A 84 -1.97 -3.54 -18.26
CA ARG A 84 -3.00 -4.52 -18.64
C ARG A 84 -4.38 -3.89 -18.81
N MET A 85 -4.78 -3.00 -17.90
CA MET A 85 -6.06 -2.28 -18.00
C MET A 85 -6.06 -1.31 -19.18
N THR A 86 -4.96 -0.58 -19.40
CA THR A 86 -4.81 0.28 -20.59
C THR A 86 -4.92 -0.54 -21.88
N SER A 87 -4.36 -1.74 -21.92
CA SER A 87 -4.45 -2.65 -23.06
C SER A 87 -5.87 -3.16 -23.29
N LEU A 88 -6.58 -3.53 -22.22
CA LEU A 88 -7.99 -3.93 -22.28
C LEU A 88 -8.89 -2.79 -22.77
N HIS A 89 -8.66 -1.55 -22.31
CA HIS A 89 -9.39 -0.38 -22.80
C HIS A 89 -9.14 -0.16 -24.30
N LYS A 90 -7.88 -0.22 -24.75
CA LYS A 90 -7.53 -0.09 -26.18
C LYS A 90 -8.22 -1.18 -27.03
N TYR A 91 -8.26 -2.42 -26.53
CA TYR A 91 -8.95 -3.53 -27.19
C TYR A 91 -10.46 -3.25 -27.35
N ASN A 92 -11.13 -2.83 -26.28
CA ASN A 92 -12.57 -2.55 -26.30
C ASN A 92 -12.91 -1.35 -27.21
N LEU A 93 -12.09 -0.29 -27.17
CA LEU A 93 -12.26 0.88 -28.04
C LEU A 93 -12.13 0.50 -29.51
N ARG A 94 -11.13 -0.31 -29.85
CA ARG A 94 -10.97 -0.86 -31.21
C ARG A 94 -12.21 -1.64 -31.65
N ASN A 95 -12.74 -2.51 -30.80
CA ASN A 95 -13.94 -3.29 -31.13
C ASN A 95 -15.20 -2.42 -31.29
N ALA A 96 -15.24 -1.26 -30.63
CA ALA A 96 -16.28 -0.24 -30.80
C ALA A 96 -16.06 0.66 -32.04
N GLY A 97 -15.01 0.43 -32.84
CA GLY A 97 -14.67 1.28 -34.00
C GLY A 97 -14.07 2.65 -33.62
N ILE A 98 -13.64 2.83 -32.37
CA ILE A 98 -13.06 4.07 -31.87
C ILE A 98 -11.54 3.98 -31.95
N SER A 99 -10.91 4.84 -32.76
CA SER A 99 -9.45 4.95 -32.79
C SER A 99 -8.91 5.48 -31.47
N CYS A 100 -7.90 4.78 -30.93
CA CYS A 100 -7.19 5.20 -29.74
C CYS A 100 -6.19 6.33 -30.00
N ASP A 101 -5.86 6.63 -31.26
CA ASP A 101 -4.80 7.59 -31.63
C ASP A 101 -5.12 9.03 -31.17
N LYS A 102 -6.40 9.32 -30.95
CA LYS A 102 -6.89 10.61 -30.46
C LYS A 102 -7.15 10.63 -28.95
N LEU A 103 -7.07 9.47 -28.30
CA LEU A 103 -7.26 9.34 -26.86
C LEU A 103 -5.88 9.44 -26.23
N ASN A 104 -5.60 10.57 -25.57
CA ASN A 104 -4.37 10.81 -24.79
C ASN A 104 -4.36 9.89 -23.54
N MET A 105 -4.30 8.58 -23.75
CA MET A 105 -4.29 7.58 -22.71
C MET A 105 -2.92 7.58 -22.03
N PRO A 106 -2.84 7.85 -20.72
CA PRO A 106 -1.56 7.88 -20.03
C PRO A 106 -0.93 6.49 -19.97
N GLU A 107 0.40 6.44 -20.04
CA GLU A 107 1.16 5.27 -19.63
C GLU A 107 1.01 5.05 -18.12
N ASN A 108 1.07 3.79 -17.70
CA ASN A 108 0.88 3.42 -16.31
C ASN A 108 1.96 2.42 -15.86
N GLY A 109 3.03 2.95 -15.30
CA GLY A 109 4.17 2.21 -14.73
C GLY A 109 4.06 2.00 -13.21
N ALA A 110 2.86 2.00 -12.64
CA ALA A 110 2.67 1.87 -11.19
C ALA A 110 3.26 0.57 -10.62
N LEU A 111 3.12 -0.55 -11.35
CA LEU A 111 3.67 -1.85 -10.96
C LEU A 111 5.20 -1.85 -10.90
N ASP A 112 5.83 -1.34 -11.95
CA ASP A 112 7.29 -1.28 -12.05
C ASP A 112 7.85 -0.34 -10.97
N GLY A 113 7.17 0.78 -10.73
CA GLY A 113 7.50 1.74 -9.70
C GLY A 113 7.45 1.12 -8.29
N ILE A 114 6.35 0.43 -7.95
CA ILE A 114 6.21 -0.17 -6.62
C ILE A 114 7.20 -1.32 -6.41
N ALA A 115 7.40 -2.18 -7.43
CA ALA A 115 8.35 -3.29 -7.36
C ALA A 115 9.78 -2.79 -7.15
N ARG A 116 10.18 -1.76 -7.90
CA ARG A 116 11.49 -1.12 -7.74
C ARG A 116 11.68 -0.57 -6.33
N VAL A 117 10.71 0.19 -5.80
CA VAL A 117 10.82 0.78 -4.45
C VAL A 117 10.92 -0.30 -3.38
N MET A 118 10.16 -1.39 -3.51
CA MET A 118 10.22 -2.53 -2.58
C MET A 118 11.59 -3.23 -2.59
N VAL A 119 12.14 -3.51 -3.78
CA VAL A 119 13.45 -4.14 -3.91
C VAL A 119 14.57 -3.22 -3.40
N GLU A 120 14.54 -1.93 -3.76
CA GLU A 120 15.56 -0.97 -3.30
C GLU A 120 15.52 -0.76 -1.79
N GLY A 121 14.32 -0.77 -1.18
CA GLY A 121 14.17 -0.75 0.27
C GLY A 121 14.75 -1.99 0.95
N TRP A 122 14.53 -3.18 0.36
CA TRP A 122 15.16 -4.42 0.82
C TRP A 122 16.69 -4.38 0.69
N LYS A 123 17.23 -3.89 -0.43
CA LYS A 123 18.69 -3.71 -0.62
C LYS A 123 19.27 -2.76 0.41
N LYS A 124 18.53 -1.70 0.75
CA LYS A 124 18.95 -0.72 1.76
C LYS A 124 19.08 -1.31 3.16
N TYR A 125 18.32 -2.37 3.47
CA TYR A 125 18.45 -3.13 4.72
C TYR A 125 19.84 -3.79 4.85
N GLY A 126 20.44 -4.22 3.73
CA GLY A 126 21.85 -4.61 3.66
C GLY A 126 22.17 -6.06 4.04
N ASN A 127 21.15 -6.91 4.27
CA ASN A 127 21.34 -8.35 4.51
C ASN A 127 20.69 -9.18 3.38
N PRO A 128 21.48 -9.80 2.48
CA PRO A 128 20.94 -10.56 1.36
C PRO A 128 20.25 -11.88 1.74
N LYS A 129 20.39 -12.34 3.00
CA LYS A 129 19.71 -13.54 3.50
C LYS A 129 18.34 -13.24 4.09
N ALA A 130 18.09 -11.99 4.46
CA ALA A 130 16.84 -11.57 5.07
C ALA A 130 15.70 -11.59 4.03
N MET A 131 14.51 -12.00 4.45
CA MET A 131 13.35 -12.08 3.56
C MET A 131 12.59 -10.76 3.46
N PHE A 132 11.89 -10.60 2.34
CA PHE A 132 10.83 -9.63 2.17
C PHE A 132 9.49 -10.32 2.47
N VAL A 133 8.71 -9.78 3.40
CA VAL A 133 7.44 -10.40 3.82
C VAL A 133 6.26 -9.60 3.30
N PHE A 134 5.41 -10.24 2.49
CA PHE A 134 4.03 -9.82 2.27
C PHE A 134 3.20 -10.33 3.45
N MET A 135 2.78 -9.42 4.32
CA MET A 135 1.91 -9.74 5.46
C MET A 135 0.45 -9.64 5.02
N VAL A 136 -0.27 -10.75 5.04
CA VAL A 136 -1.56 -10.89 4.36
C VAL A 136 -2.67 -11.34 5.31
N PHE A 137 -3.91 -11.06 4.91
CA PHE A 137 -5.11 -11.59 5.56
C PHE A 137 -5.40 -13.00 5.03
N GLN A 138 -5.98 -13.88 5.85
CA GLN A 138 -6.23 -15.28 5.51
C GLN A 138 -7.13 -15.43 4.27
N ASP A 139 -8.18 -14.61 4.19
CA ASP A 139 -9.20 -14.66 3.12
C ASP A 139 -8.98 -13.60 2.03
N GLU A 140 -7.74 -13.48 1.53
CA GLU A 140 -7.38 -12.49 0.51
C GLU A 140 -8.02 -12.78 -0.86
N MET A 141 -9.06 -12.03 -1.21
CA MET A 141 -9.74 -12.14 -2.50
C MET A 141 -8.97 -11.52 -3.67
N ASN A 142 -8.13 -10.51 -3.41
CA ASN A 142 -7.37 -9.78 -4.42
C ASN A 142 -5.90 -10.23 -4.49
N ILE A 143 -5.67 -11.54 -4.33
CA ILE A 143 -4.33 -12.13 -4.32
C ILE A 143 -3.55 -11.86 -5.62
N TYR A 144 -4.23 -11.80 -6.77
CA TYR A 144 -3.58 -11.59 -8.06
C TYR A 144 -2.94 -10.20 -8.20
N ASP A 145 -3.50 -9.18 -7.54
CA ASP A 145 -2.87 -7.85 -7.45
C ASP A 145 -1.51 -7.94 -6.74
N GLN A 146 -1.46 -8.69 -5.64
CA GLN A 146 -0.24 -8.86 -4.84
C GLN A 146 0.78 -9.73 -5.58
N ARG A 147 0.34 -10.85 -6.18
CA ARG A 147 1.21 -11.74 -6.95
C ARG A 147 1.85 -11.04 -8.15
N ALA A 148 1.14 -10.10 -8.78
CA ALA A 148 1.73 -9.29 -9.83
C ALA A 148 2.90 -8.44 -9.31
N ILE A 149 2.79 -7.87 -8.09
CA ILE A 149 3.90 -7.14 -7.45
C ILE A 149 5.05 -8.08 -7.13
N GLU A 150 4.79 -9.25 -6.54
CA GLU A 150 5.82 -10.26 -6.24
C GLU A 150 6.59 -10.68 -7.49
N TYR A 151 5.87 -10.92 -8.59
CA TYR A 151 6.47 -11.29 -9.86
C TYR A 151 7.31 -10.14 -10.44
N ALA A 152 6.81 -8.90 -10.42
CA ALA A 152 7.56 -7.74 -10.87
C ALA A 152 8.83 -7.50 -10.01
N MET A 153 8.78 -7.76 -8.71
CA MET A 153 9.96 -7.72 -7.85
C MET A 153 10.98 -8.78 -8.25
N TYR A 154 10.54 -10.01 -8.53
CA TYR A 154 11.41 -11.08 -9.02
C TYR A 154 12.06 -10.75 -10.36
N GLU A 155 11.30 -10.17 -11.30
CA GLU A 155 11.84 -9.70 -12.58
C GLU A 155 12.86 -8.56 -12.40
N TYR A 156 12.65 -7.70 -11.41
CA TYR A 156 13.56 -6.60 -11.09
C TYR A 156 14.85 -7.09 -10.43
N ASP A 157 14.75 -7.98 -9.45
CA ASP A 157 15.89 -8.63 -8.81
C ASP A 157 15.50 -10.00 -8.19
N PRO A 158 15.92 -11.11 -8.81
CA PRO A 158 15.56 -12.44 -8.35
C PRO A 158 16.26 -12.85 -7.04
N ALA A 159 17.22 -12.05 -6.55
CA ALA A 159 17.84 -12.31 -5.24
C ALA A 159 16.91 -12.02 -4.06
N VAL A 160 15.84 -11.23 -4.27
CA VAL A 160 14.90 -10.91 -3.20
C VAL A 160 14.02 -12.11 -2.91
N ARG A 161 14.22 -12.72 -1.74
CA ARG A 161 13.38 -13.81 -1.26
C ARG A 161 12.08 -13.27 -0.67
N VAL A 162 11.04 -13.24 -1.49
CA VAL A 162 9.70 -12.84 -1.07
C VAL A 162 8.96 -14.02 -0.42
N GLN A 163 8.36 -13.78 0.75
CA GLN A 163 7.53 -14.74 1.48
C GLN A 163 6.16 -14.13 1.78
N ARG A 164 5.10 -14.92 1.61
CA ARG A 164 3.74 -14.54 2.02
C ARG A 164 3.46 -15.17 3.37
N LYS A 165 3.00 -14.36 4.32
CA LYS A 165 2.76 -14.76 5.70
C LYS A 165 1.39 -14.26 6.13
N VAL A 166 0.54 -15.17 6.61
CA VAL A 166 -0.75 -14.81 7.20
C VAL A 166 -0.47 -14.22 8.57
N PHE A 167 -1.06 -13.06 8.87
CA PHE A 167 -0.76 -12.30 10.09
C PHE A 167 -0.97 -13.13 11.36
N ASP A 168 -2.12 -13.79 11.49
CA ASP A 168 -2.47 -14.55 12.70
C ASP A 168 -1.54 -15.76 12.91
N ASP A 169 -1.09 -16.41 11.83
CA ASP A 169 -0.19 -17.56 11.89
C ASP A 169 1.21 -17.18 12.41
N CYS A 170 1.60 -15.91 12.27
CA CYS A 170 2.94 -15.45 12.63
C CYS A 170 3.08 -15.07 14.10
N ILE A 171 1.98 -14.92 14.84
CA ILE A 171 2.01 -14.38 16.22
C ILE A 171 2.94 -15.22 17.11
N SER A 172 2.82 -16.55 17.03
CA SER A 172 3.60 -17.47 17.88
C SER A 172 5.07 -17.64 17.48
N THR A 173 5.45 -17.23 16.27
CA THR A 173 6.81 -17.42 15.72
C THR A 173 7.54 -16.10 15.47
N THR A 174 6.90 -14.97 15.78
CA THR A 174 7.48 -13.63 15.65
C THR A 174 8.29 -13.28 16.89
N ARG A 175 9.53 -12.84 16.71
CA ARG A 175 10.37 -12.32 17.79
C ARG A 175 11.30 -11.22 17.29
N THR A 176 11.84 -10.45 18.23
CA THR A 176 12.96 -9.54 17.98
C THR A 176 14.20 -10.01 18.72
N ASP A 177 15.38 -9.76 18.17
CA ASP A 177 16.64 -9.95 18.90
C ASP A 177 17.03 -8.69 19.72
N GLN A 178 18.22 -8.72 20.32
CA GLN A 178 18.76 -7.62 21.13
C GLN A 178 19.07 -6.36 20.32
N ASP A 179 19.29 -6.50 19.01
CA ASP A 179 19.56 -5.41 18.08
C ASP A 179 18.25 -4.84 17.46
N GLY A 180 17.09 -5.41 17.82
CA GLY A 180 15.78 -5.02 17.31
C GLY A 180 15.47 -5.57 15.92
N LYS A 181 16.22 -6.57 15.44
CA LYS A 181 15.91 -7.23 14.17
C LYS A 181 14.71 -8.13 14.32
N LEU A 182 13.82 -8.10 13.33
CA LEU A 182 12.62 -8.91 13.28
C LEU A 182 12.93 -10.31 12.72
N PHE A 183 12.40 -11.34 13.38
CA PHE A 183 12.42 -12.72 12.90
C PHE A 183 11.00 -13.28 12.87
N ILE A 184 10.68 -14.02 11.82
CA ILE A 184 9.45 -14.83 11.70
C ILE A 184 9.89 -16.24 11.29
N ASP A 185 9.45 -17.26 12.01
CA ASP A 185 9.88 -18.66 11.80
C ASP A 185 11.41 -18.83 11.82
N GLU A 186 12.08 -18.12 12.74
CA GLU A 186 13.55 -18.09 12.89
C GLU A 186 14.32 -17.48 11.70
N GLU A 187 13.62 -16.84 10.75
CA GLU A 187 14.23 -16.19 9.60
C GLU A 187 14.19 -14.66 9.74
N GLU A 188 15.33 -14.00 9.49
CA GLU A 188 15.45 -12.54 9.59
C GLU A 188 14.62 -11.84 8.50
N VAL A 189 13.87 -10.80 8.89
CA VAL A 189 12.99 -10.03 8.00
C VAL A 189 13.59 -8.64 7.75
N ALA A 190 13.76 -8.30 6.47
CA ALA A 190 14.25 -6.99 6.05
C ALA A 190 13.12 -5.97 5.86
N VAL A 191 12.01 -6.40 5.25
CA VAL A 191 10.86 -5.54 4.94
C VAL A 191 9.57 -6.31 5.21
N VAL A 192 8.62 -5.65 5.86
CA VAL A 192 7.24 -6.12 5.98
C VAL A 192 6.35 -5.19 5.17
N TYR A 193 5.71 -5.72 4.13
CA TYR A 193 4.70 -5.01 3.36
C TYR A 193 3.31 -5.49 3.75
N PHE A 194 2.58 -4.63 4.46
CA PHE A 194 1.25 -4.95 4.96
C PHE A 194 0.18 -4.87 3.87
N ARG A 195 -0.50 -6.01 3.67
CA ARG A 195 -1.75 -6.16 2.91
C ARG A 195 -2.89 -6.65 3.81
N THR A 196 -2.79 -6.34 5.10
CA THR A 196 -3.75 -6.62 6.18
C THR A 196 -3.56 -5.58 7.27
N GLY A 197 -4.29 -5.66 8.38
CA GLY A 197 -4.14 -4.79 9.55
C GLY A 197 -4.77 -3.39 9.44
N TYR A 198 -5.39 -3.06 8.31
CA TYR A 198 -6.10 -1.78 8.10
C TYR A 198 -7.59 -1.81 8.49
N SER A 199 -8.08 -2.92 9.03
CA SER A 199 -9.49 -3.10 9.42
C SER A 199 -9.57 -3.83 10.76
N PRO A 200 -10.53 -3.48 11.63
CA PRO A 200 -10.76 -4.23 12.87
C PRO A 200 -11.01 -5.72 12.64
N ARG A 201 -11.60 -6.10 11.48
CA ARG A 201 -11.87 -7.51 11.14
C ARG A 201 -10.61 -8.35 10.96
N HIS A 202 -9.46 -7.71 10.76
CA HIS A 202 -8.17 -8.41 10.67
C HIS A 202 -7.57 -8.71 12.05
N PHE A 203 -8.25 -8.33 13.13
CA PHE A 203 -7.87 -8.59 14.52
C PHE A 203 -9.06 -9.24 15.24
N PRO A 204 -9.35 -10.53 14.97
CA PRO A 204 -10.51 -11.21 15.55
C PRO A 204 -10.34 -11.49 17.05
N THR A 205 -9.11 -11.50 17.55
CA THR A 205 -8.79 -11.54 18.98
C THR A 205 -8.50 -10.12 19.48
N PRO A 206 -8.83 -9.80 20.76
CA PRO A 206 -8.47 -8.50 21.35
C PRO A 206 -6.99 -8.19 21.16
N MET A 207 -6.69 -6.95 20.73
CA MET A 207 -5.32 -6.40 20.66
C MET A 207 -4.78 -6.03 22.04
#